data_AF-A0A453LB82-F1
#
_entry.id   AF-A0A453LB82-F1
#
_cell.length_a   1.000
_cell.length_b   1.000
_cell.length_c   1.000
_cell.angle_alpha   90.00
_cell.angle_beta   90.00
_cell.angle_gamma   90.00
#
_symmetry.space_group_name_H-M   'P 1'
#
loop_
_entity.id
_entity.type
_entity.pdbx_description
1 polymer ?
#
loop_
_entity_poly.entity_id
_entity_poly.type
_entity_poly.pdbx_seq_one_letter_code
_entity_poly.pdbx_strand_id
1 'polypeptide(L)'
;MLEDTGKLGSVDKIIARARKVTVFLYAHTRVLALMRKTLGKDLVRSGITRFATAYLNLKSLQDNKREMLKLFRSDELHEMGYLEKDKGKIAHKVVQSESFRKGVDIAVNYFEPMANVLRRMDSDVPAMGFLHGCMLDAKKEISVLFDNDESRFKCVIDIIDKRWDSKLK
;
A
#
# COMPACT_ATOMS: atom_id res chain seq x y z
N MET A 1 10.51 6.40 -9.29
CA MET A 1 9.36 7.00 -8.58
C MET A 1 8.75 5.98 -7.63
N LEU A 2 7.82 5.10 -8.05
CA LEU A 2 7.25 4.07 -7.15
C LEU A 2 8.32 3.20 -6.47
N GLU A 3 9.36 2.81 -7.21
CA GLU A 3 10.49 2.06 -6.64
C GLU A 3 11.19 2.82 -5.51
N ASP A 4 11.54 4.08 -5.75
CA ASP A 4 12.34 4.87 -4.80
C ASP A 4 11.51 5.27 -3.58
N THR A 5 10.23 5.60 -3.77
CA THR A 5 9.27 5.82 -2.67
C THR A 5 9.10 4.56 -1.83
N GLY A 6 9.04 3.39 -2.46
CA GLY A 6 8.97 2.11 -1.75
C GLY A 6 10.22 1.77 -0.94
N LYS A 7 11.37 2.35 -1.30
CA LYS A 7 12.64 2.19 -0.57
C LYS A 7 12.82 3.19 0.58
N LEU A 8 11.91 4.16 0.75
CA LEU A 8 11.93 5.02 1.93
C LEU A 8 11.79 4.17 3.18
N GLY A 9 12.69 4.36 4.16
CA GLY A 9 12.78 3.46 5.32
C GLY A 9 11.50 3.35 6.14
N SER A 10 10.65 4.38 6.15
CA SER A 10 9.30 4.33 6.76
C SER A 10 8.35 3.46 5.95
N VAL A 11 8.31 3.64 4.63
CA VAL A 11 7.43 2.90 3.69
C VAL A 11 7.85 1.43 3.58
N ASP A 12 9.15 1.15 3.45
CA ASP A 12 9.68 -0.21 3.35
C ASP A 12 9.32 -1.06 4.59
N LYS A 13 9.42 -0.46 5.79
CA LYS A 13 8.99 -1.10 7.04
C LYS A 13 7.49 -1.45 7.01
N ILE A 14 6.65 -0.58 6.46
CA ILE A 14 5.20 -0.83 6.33
C ILE A 14 4.94 -1.94 5.33
N ILE A 15 5.61 -1.94 4.17
CA ILE A 15 5.51 -3.02 3.17
C ILE A 15 5.94 -4.36 3.78
N ALA A 16 7.03 -4.39 4.55
CA ALA A 16 7.50 -5.59 5.22
C ALA A 16 6.49 -6.11 6.27
N ARG A 17 5.89 -5.21 7.06
CA ARG A 17 4.83 -5.58 8.03
C ARG A 17 3.58 -6.10 7.34
N ALA A 18 3.12 -5.44 6.28
CA ALA A 18 1.99 -5.88 5.47
C ALA A 18 2.22 -7.29 4.90
N ARG A 19 3.44 -7.56 4.40
CA ARG A 19 3.82 -8.89 3.90
C ARG A 19 3.71 -9.98 4.96
N LYS A 20 4.03 -9.69 6.23
CA LYS A 20 3.88 -10.68 7.32
C LYS A 20 2.40 -11.05 7.53
N VAL A 21 1.50 -10.08 7.42
CA VAL A 21 0.05 -10.32 7.51
C VAL A 21 -0.44 -11.17 6.35
N THR A 22 -0.09 -10.80 5.11
CA THR A 22 -0.54 -11.57 3.93
C THR A 22 0.04 -12.97 3.91
N VAL A 23 1.32 -13.16 4.25
CA VAL A 23 1.93 -14.50 4.36
C VAL A 23 1.18 -15.36 5.38
N PHE A 24 0.79 -14.82 6.53
CA PHE A 24 0.00 -15.55 7.52
C PHE A 24 -1.37 -15.97 6.96
N LEU A 25 -2.10 -15.03 6.35
CA LEU A 25 -3.45 -15.28 5.85
C LEU A 25 -3.50 -16.33 4.74
N TYR A 26 -2.47 -16.36 3.90
CA TYR A 26 -2.36 -17.30 2.77
C TYR A 26 -1.61 -18.59 3.11
N ALA A 27 -1.09 -18.75 4.34
CA ALA A 27 -0.32 -19.94 4.73
C ALA A 27 -1.17 -21.20 4.97
N HIS A 28 -2.44 -21.03 5.34
CA HIS A 28 -3.32 -22.15 5.70
C HIS A 28 -4.66 -22.04 4.96
N THR A 29 -5.09 -23.13 4.35
CA THR A 29 -6.34 -23.18 3.54
C THR A 29 -7.57 -22.74 4.33
N ARG A 30 -7.69 -23.15 5.60
CA ARG A 30 -8.78 -22.74 6.50
C ARG A 30 -8.77 -21.24 6.79
N VAL A 31 -7.61 -20.66 7.07
CA VAL A 31 -7.46 -19.21 7.31
C VAL A 31 -7.77 -18.42 6.05
N LEU A 32 -7.28 -18.89 4.90
CA LEU A 32 -7.55 -18.28 3.60
C LEU A 32 -9.06 -18.30 3.27
N ALA A 33 -9.73 -19.44 3.50
CA ALA A 33 -11.17 -19.57 3.29
C ALA A 33 -11.95 -18.60 4.18
N LEU A 34 -11.61 -18.50 5.47
CA LEU A 34 -12.25 -17.58 6.40
C LEU A 34 -12.00 -16.11 6.04
N MET A 35 -10.78 -15.78 5.60
CA MET A 35 -10.45 -14.44 5.11
C MET A 35 -11.32 -14.08 3.91
N ARG A 36 -11.42 -14.97 2.91
CA ARG A 36 -12.27 -14.74 1.71
C ARG A 36 -13.75 -14.62 2.06
N LYS A 37 -14.24 -15.42 3.01
CA LYS A 37 -15.61 -15.33 3.54
C LYS A 37 -15.86 -13.98 4.23
N THR A 38 -14.87 -13.45 4.96
CA THR A 38 -15.01 -12.20 5.72
C THR A 38 -14.85 -10.95 4.85
N LEU A 39 -13.91 -10.97 3.89
CA LEU A 39 -13.60 -9.84 3.01
C LEU A 39 -14.43 -9.86 1.71
N GLY A 40 -15.00 -11.00 1.32
CA GLY A 40 -15.72 -11.21 0.07
C GLY A 40 -14.83 -11.25 -1.18
N LYS A 41 -13.50 -11.14 -1.03
CA LYS A 41 -12.53 -11.09 -2.14
C LYS A 41 -11.13 -11.49 -1.66
N ASP A 42 -10.23 -11.71 -2.61
CA ASP A 42 -8.80 -11.83 -2.32
C ASP A 42 -8.20 -10.47 -1.92
N LEU A 43 -7.31 -10.54 -0.93
CA LEU A 43 -6.59 -9.39 -0.37
C LEU A 43 -5.36 -9.04 -1.22
N VAL A 44 -4.63 -10.04 -1.70
CA VAL A 44 -3.43 -9.80 -2.52
C VAL A 44 -3.83 -9.43 -3.95
N ARG A 45 -3.21 -8.38 -4.48
CA ARG A 45 -3.43 -7.83 -5.81
C ARG A 45 -2.10 -7.76 -6.56
N SER A 46 -2.04 -8.44 -7.70
CA SER A 46 -0.84 -8.45 -8.54
C SER A 46 -0.79 -7.22 -9.43
N GLY A 47 0.36 -6.55 -9.48
CA GLY A 47 0.66 -5.49 -10.45
C GLY A 47 1.79 -5.91 -11.39
N ILE A 48 1.96 -5.17 -12.50
CA ILE A 48 3.00 -5.46 -13.51
C ILE A 48 4.41 -5.47 -12.89
N THR A 49 4.65 -4.58 -11.92
CA THR A 49 5.91 -4.54 -11.16
C THR A 49 5.71 -4.94 -9.71
N ARG A 50 6.79 -5.39 -9.06
CA ARG A 50 6.80 -5.67 -7.62
C ARG A 50 6.40 -4.47 -6.76
N PHE A 51 6.66 -3.24 -7.23
CA PHE A 51 6.30 -2.01 -6.51
C PHE A 51 4.83 -1.66 -6.68
N ALA A 52 4.27 -1.83 -7.89
CA ALA A 52 2.84 -1.76 -8.10
C ALA A 52 2.11 -2.81 -7.24
N THR A 53 2.64 -4.03 -7.17
CA THR A 53 2.11 -5.09 -6.29
C THR A 53 2.14 -4.67 -4.81
N ALA A 54 3.23 -4.05 -4.35
CA ALA A 54 3.31 -3.54 -2.98
C ALA A 54 2.25 -2.47 -2.70
N TYR A 55 2.10 -1.48 -3.60
CA TYR A 55 1.05 -0.47 -3.52
C TYR A 55 -0.35 -1.09 -3.47
N LEU A 56 -0.69 -1.96 -4.43
CA LEU A 56 -2.02 -2.55 -4.53
C LEU A 56 -2.36 -3.40 -3.29
N ASN A 57 -1.37 -4.09 -2.71
CA ASN A 57 -1.56 -4.82 -1.46
C ASN A 57 -1.79 -3.90 -0.25
N LEU A 58 -1.06 -2.78 -0.16
CA LEU A 58 -1.29 -1.77 0.88
C LEU A 58 -2.67 -1.11 0.74
N LYS A 59 -3.07 -0.76 -0.48
CA LYS A 59 -4.40 -0.22 -0.78
C LYS A 59 -5.49 -1.22 -0.40
N SER A 60 -5.32 -2.50 -0.75
CA SER A 60 -6.29 -3.53 -0.36
C SER A 60 -6.39 -3.71 1.16
N LEU A 61 -5.28 -3.61 1.90
CA LEU A 61 -5.30 -3.62 3.36
C LEU A 61 -6.02 -2.39 3.94
N GLN A 62 -5.83 -1.21 3.35
CA GLN A 62 -6.52 0.03 3.74
C GLN A 62 -8.04 -0.09 3.51
N ASP A 63 -8.43 -0.55 2.33
CA ASP A 63 -9.84 -0.66 1.91
C ASP A 63 -10.61 -1.68 2.77
N ASN A 64 -9.95 -2.77 3.18
CA ASN A 64 -10.57 -3.85 3.97
C ASN A 64 -10.23 -3.78 5.47
N LYS A 65 -9.86 -2.61 6.00
CA LYS A 65 -9.37 -2.49 7.38
C LYS A 65 -10.38 -2.98 8.43
N ARG A 66 -11.68 -2.76 8.19
CA ARG A 66 -12.75 -3.13 9.15
C ARG A 66 -12.94 -4.63 9.17
N GLU A 67 -12.96 -5.24 7.99
CA GLU A 67 -13.11 -6.66 7.75
C GLU A 67 -11.89 -7.42 8.28
N MET A 68 -10.69 -6.86 8.12
CA MET A 68 -9.46 -7.37 8.74
C MET A 68 -9.54 -7.37 10.26
N LEU A 69 -10.01 -6.28 10.88
CA LEU A 69 -10.20 -6.25 12.34
C LEU A 69 -11.26 -7.26 12.79
N LYS A 70 -12.35 -7.43 12.02
CA LYS A 70 -13.40 -8.42 12.30
C LYS A 70 -12.85 -9.84 12.21
N LEU A 71 -12.11 -10.17 11.16
CA LEU A 71 -11.46 -11.47 10.96
C LEU A 71 -10.53 -11.81 12.13
N PHE A 72 -9.68 -10.87 12.53
CA PHE A 72 -8.71 -11.09 13.62
C PHE A 72 -9.34 -11.12 15.02
N ARG A 73 -10.65 -10.84 15.14
CA ARG A 73 -11.43 -10.92 16.38
C ARG A 73 -12.47 -12.04 16.36
N SER A 74 -12.61 -12.77 15.26
CA SER A 74 -13.62 -13.82 15.15
C SER A 74 -13.22 -15.05 15.95
N ASP A 75 -14.17 -15.64 16.68
CA ASP A 75 -13.99 -16.89 17.40
C ASP A 75 -13.51 -18.01 16.48
N GLU A 76 -14.07 -18.08 15.25
CA GLU A 76 -13.70 -19.06 14.23
C GLU A 76 -12.18 -19.04 13.93
N LEU A 77 -11.52 -17.88 13.96
CA LEU A 77 -10.06 -17.80 13.76
C LEU A 77 -9.28 -18.16 15.03
N HIS A 78 -9.78 -17.79 16.21
CA HIS A 78 -9.16 -18.10 17.50
C HIS A 78 -9.17 -19.61 17.75
N GLU A 79 -10.30 -20.28 17.50
CA GLU A 79 -10.47 -21.73 17.65
C GLU A 79 -9.55 -22.55 16.73
N MET A 80 -9.08 -21.99 15.61
CA MET A 80 -8.11 -22.67 14.75
C MET A 80 -6.71 -22.75 15.37
N GLY A 81 -6.41 -22.00 16.44
CA GLY A 81 -5.11 -22.03 17.14
C GLY A 81 -3.93 -21.43 16.36
N TYR A 82 -4.14 -20.92 15.15
CA TYR A 82 -3.05 -20.35 14.34
C TYR A 82 -2.54 -19.02 14.88
N LEU A 83 -3.36 -18.29 15.65
CA LEU A 83 -2.95 -17.04 16.30
C LEU A 83 -1.95 -17.26 17.43
N GLU A 84 -1.85 -18.48 17.99
CA GLU A 84 -0.88 -18.80 19.05
C GLU A 84 0.53 -19.06 18.53
N LYS A 85 0.67 -19.32 17.23
CA LYS A 85 1.96 -19.51 16.57
C LYS A 85 2.65 -18.16 16.34
N ASP A 86 3.98 -18.15 16.26
CA ASP A 86 4.77 -16.92 16.10
C ASP A 86 4.29 -16.03 14.95
N LYS A 87 4.05 -16.63 13.77
CA LYS A 87 3.54 -15.89 12.60
C LYS A 87 2.15 -15.29 12.84
N GLY A 88 1.27 -16.00 13.55
CA GLY A 88 -0.07 -15.53 13.92
C GLY A 88 -0.03 -14.40 14.93
N LYS A 89 0.78 -14.53 15.99
CA LYS A 89 1.01 -13.48 17.01
C LYS A 89 1.51 -12.19 16.36
N ILE A 90 2.47 -12.31 15.45
CA ILE A 90 2.99 -11.16 14.70
C ILE A 90 1.91 -10.53 13.83
N ALA A 91 1.18 -11.31 13.05
CA ALA A 91 0.12 -10.80 12.18
C ALA A 91 -0.99 -10.10 12.98
N HIS A 92 -1.43 -10.70 14.09
CA HIS A 92 -2.44 -10.14 14.99
C HIS A 92 -1.99 -8.79 15.57
N LYS A 93 -0.76 -8.71 16.09
CA LYS A 93 -0.19 -7.46 16.60
C LYS A 93 -0.06 -6.38 15.51
N VAL A 94 0.28 -6.76 14.29
CA VAL A 94 0.39 -5.81 13.16
C VAL A 94 -0.99 -5.26 12.78
N VAL A 95 -2.01 -6.12 12.64
CA VAL A 95 -3.37 -5.69 12.25
C VAL A 95 -4.00 -4.76 13.29
N GLN A 96 -3.75 -4.99 14.58
CA GLN A 96 -4.27 -4.13 15.65
C GLN A 96 -3.48 -2.83 15.85
N SER A 97 -2.28 -2.73 15.29
CA SER A 97 -1.39 -1.60 15.50
C SER A 97 -1.89 -0.32 14.81
N GLU A 98 -2.14 0.72 15.60
CA GLU A 98 -2.51 2.03 15.04
C GLU A 98 -1.38 2.65 14.22
N SER A 99 -0.13 2.51 14.67
CA SER A 99 1.04 2.99 13.91
C SER A 99 1.20 2.28 12.57
N PHE A 100 0.84 1.00 12.48
CA PHE A 100 0.78 0.29 11.20
C PHE A 100 -0.27 0.91 10.28
N ARG A 101 -1.50 1.07 10.77
CA ARG A 101 -2.60 1.64 10.00
C ARG A 101 -2.28 3.04 9.48
N LYS A 102 -1.82 3.94 10.35
CA LYS A 102 -1.34 5.28 9.96
C LYS A 102 -0.22 5.21 8.93
N GLY A 103 0.72 4.27 9.09
CA GLY A 103 1.80 4.07 8.11
C GLY A 103 1.31 3.54 6.75
N VAL A 104 0.28 2.69 6.73
CA VAL A 104 -0.38 2.25 5.48
C VAL A 104 -1.03 3.44 4.80
N ASP A 105 -1.78 4.27 5.54
CA ASP A 105 -2.44 5.46 5.00
C ASP A 105 -1.42 6.42 4.37
N ILE A 106 -0.31 6.71 5.07
CA ILE A 106 0.78 7.55 4.55
C ILE A 106 1.38 6.95 3.28
N ALA A 107 1.70 5.66 3.29
CA ALA A 107 2.31 5.00 2.13
C ALA A 107 1.38 5.02 0.91
N VAL A 108 0.08 4.76 1.11
CA VAL A 108 -0.92 4.84 0.03
C VAL A 108 -1.02 6.25 -0.51
N ASN A 109 -1.06 7.28 0.35
CA ASN A 109 -1.12 8.69 -0.07
C ASN A 109 0.10 9.10 -0.91
N TYR A 110 1.27 8.50 -0.69
CA TYR A 110 2.41 8.72 -1.58
C TYR A 110 2.27 7.98 -2.92
N PHE A 111 1.82 6.72 -2.89
CA PHE A 111 1.79 5.88 -4.08
C PHE A 111 0.64 6.19 -5.05
N GLU A 112 -0.54 6.52 -4.54
CA GLU A 112 -1.78 6.62 -5.31
C GLU A 112 -1.72 7.69 -6.41
N PRO A 113 -1.26 8.93 -6.14
CA PRO A 113 -1.13 9.96 -7.19
C PRO A 113 -0.15 9.53 -8.29
N MET A 114 0.98 8.92 -7.92
CA MET A 114 1.96 8.41 -8.89
C MET A 114 1.42 7.23 -9.72
N ALA A 115 0.68 6.32 -9.10
CA ALA A 115 0.04 5.20 -9.79
C ALA A 115 -1.02 5.70 -10.79
N ASN A 116 -1.75 6.76 -10.44
CA ASN A 116 -2.70 7.42 -11.33
C ASN A 116 -2.02 8.06 -12.54
N VAL A 117 -0.87 8.71 -12.36
CA VAL A 117 -0.06 9.23 -13.48
C VAL A 117 0.37 8.12 -14.42
N LEU A 118 0.94 7.03 -13.89
CA LEU A 118 1.39 5.90 -14.71
C LEU A 118 0.23 5.28 -15.50
N ARG A 119 -0.93 5.09 -14.87
CA ARG A 119 -2.13 4.59 -15.57
C ARG A 119 -2.58 5.52 -16.70
N ARG A 120 -2.42 6.84 -16.55
CA ARG A 120 -2.73 7.81 -17.62
C ARG A 120 -1.69 7.77 -18.74
N MET A 121 -0.43 7.50 -18.41
CA MET A 121 0.66 7.34 -19.39
C MET A 121 0.50 6.10 -20.27
N ASP A 122 -0.07 5.02 -19.72
CA ASP A 122 -0.34 3.78 -20.46
C ASP A 122 -1.50 3.93 -21.48
N SER A 123 -2.14 5.12 -21.57
CA SER A 123 -3.16 5.40 -22.60
C SER A 123 -2.51 5.93 -23.88
N ASP A 124 -3.09 5.59 -25.04
CA ASP A 124 -2.47 5.66 -26.38
C ASP A 124 -2.15 7.08 -26.93
N VAL A 125 -2.21 8.16 -26.11
CA VAL A 125 -2.40 9.52 -26.66
C VAL A 125 -1.67 10.70 -26.01
N PRO A 126 -0.99 10.70 -24.84
CA PRO A 126 -0.65 12.00 -24.26
C PRO A 126 0.60 12.63 -24.88
N ALA A 127 0.41 13.77 -25.56
CA ALA A 127 1.49 14.71 -25.87
C ALA A 127 2.28 15.06 -24.59
N MET A 128 3.59 15.31 -24.69
CA MET A 128 4.46 15.55 -23.53
C MET A 128 3.95 16.64 -22.57
N GLY A 129 3.25 17.66 -23.07
CA GLY A 129 2.63 18.70 -22.24
C GLY A 129 1.53 18.18 -21.30
N PHE A 130 0.74 17.20 -21.74
CA PHE A 130 -0.28 16.55 -20.90
C PHE A 130 0.34 15.74 -19.76
N LEU A 131 1.45 15.03 -20.05
CA LEU A 131 2.17 14.26 -19.06
C LEU A 131 2.78 15.15 -17.98
N HIS A 132 3.36 16.28 -18.37
CA HIS A 132 3.86 17.28 -17.42
C HIS A 132 2.73 17.82 -16.53
N GLY A 133 1.55 18.08 -17.10
CA GLY A 133 0.35 18.46 -16.35
C GLY A 133 -0.05 17.41 -15.31
N CYS A 134 -0.16 16.14 -15.72
CA CYS A 134 -0.48 15.04 -14.81
C CYS A 134 0.54 14.91 -13.67
N MET A 135 1.83 15.13 -13.96
CA MET A 135 2.87 15.08 -12.94
C MET A 135 2.73 16.22 -11.93
N LEU A 136 2.45 17.44 -12.39
CA LEU A 136 2.21 18.59 -11.53
C LEU A 136 0.98 18.38 -10.64
N ASP A 137 -0.10 17.83 -11.20
CA ASP A 137 -1.31 17.52 -10.46
C ASP A 137 -1.06 16.46 -9.39
N ALA A 138 -0.27 15.43 -9.68
CA ALA A 138 0.10 14.41 -8.70
C ALA A 138 0.89 15.00 -7.52
N LYS A 139 1.82 15.93 -7.77
CA LYS A 139 2.55 16.62 -6.69
C LYS A 139 1.61 17.44 -5.80
N LYS A 140 0.68 18.19 -6.42
CA LYS A 140 -0.35 18.96 -5.69
C LYS A 140 -1.26 18.06 -4.87
N GLU A 141 -1.70 16.94 -5.45
CA GLU A 141 -2.53 15.94 -4.76
C GLU A 141 -1.81 15.41 -3.52
N ILE A 142 -0.52 15.06 -3.63
CA ILE A 142 0.30 14.68 -2.47
C ILE A 142 0.31 15.82 -1.44
N SER A 143 0.64 17.06 -1.82
CA SER A 143 0.69 18.18 -0.88
C SER A 143 -0.62 18.34 -0.10
N VAL A 144 -1.77 18.26 -0.80
CA VAL A 144 -3.10 18.38 -0.19
C VAL A 144 -3.40 17.23 0.77
N LEU A 145 -3.04 15.98 0.42
CA LEU A 145 -3.23 14.81 1.29
C LEU A 145 -2.43 14.87 2.61
N PHE A 146 -1.44 15.75 2.69
CA PHE A 146 -0.62 15.99 3.88
C PHE A 146 -0.82 17.40 4.45
N ASP A 147 -1.99 18.01 4.23
CA ASP A 147 -2.38 19.31 4.79
C ASP A 147 -1.42 20.46 4.42
N ASN A 148 -0.71 20.34 3.30
CA ASN A 148 0.37 21.23 2.86
C ASN A 148 1.55 21.34 3.85
N ASP A 149 1.71 20.41 4.78
CA ASP A 149 2.89 20.30 5.62
C ASP A 149 4.07 19.69 4.85
N GLU A 150 4.90 20.54 4.26
CA GLU A 150 6.05 20.15 3.45
C GLU A 150 6.97 19.14 4.15
N SER A 151 7.10 19.21 5.48
CA SER A 151 8.00 18.31 6.23
C SER A 151 7.62 16.82 6.05
N ARG A 152 6.37 16.55 5.70
CA ARG A 152 5.82 15.19 5.58
C ARG A 152 5.90 14.62 4.17
N PHE A 153 6.00 15.44 3.13
CA PHE A 153 5.95 14.94 1.75
C PHE A 153 7.07 15.42 0.84
N LYS A 154 7.87 16.42 1.26
CA LYS A 154 8.97 16.97 0.47
C LYS A 154 9.93 15.90 -0.04
N CYS A 155 10.30 14.93 0.80
CA CYS A 155 11.18 13.84 0.40
C CYS A 155 10.62 13.00 -0.77
N VAL A 156 9.30 12.87 -0.87
CA VAL A 156 8.64 12.16 -1.98
C VAL A 156 8.61 13.04 -3.22
N ILE A 157 8.36 14.34 -3.09
CA ILE A 157 8.42 15.29 -4.21
C ILE A 157 9.84 15.34 -4.80
N ASP A 158 10.88 15.41 -3.96
CA ASP A 158 12.27 15.38 -4.42
C ASP A 158 12.61 14.09 -5.20
N ILE A 159 12.05 12.95 -4.76
CA ILE A 159 12.18 11.67 -5.48
C ILE A 159 11.49 11.73 -6.85
N ILE A 160 10.30 12.34 -6.91
CA ILE A 160 9.53 12.51 -8.14
C ILE A 160 10.33 13.38 -9.11
N ASP A 161 10.78 14.55 -8.67
CA ASP A 161 11.52 15.53 -9.48
C ASP A 161 12.80 14.93 -10.04
N LYS A 162 13.63 14.35 -9.17
CA LYS A 162 14.88 13.72 -9.57
C LYS A 162 14.68 12.64 -10.63
N ARG A 163 13.62 11.85 -10.53
CA ARG A 163 13.33 10.78 -11.50
C ARG A 163 12.71 11.31 -12.79
N TRP A 164 11.84 12.30 -12.71
CA TRP A 164 11.20 12.91 -13.87
C TRP A 164 12.23 13.65 -14.73
N ASP A 165 13.08 14.46 -14.11
CA ASP A 165 14.13 15.22 -14.81
C ASP A 165 15.18 14.30 -15.44
N SER A 166 15.47 13.15 -14.81
CA SER A 166 16.38 12.14 -15.37
C SER A 166 15.84 11.46 -16.63
N LYS A 167 14.54 11.59 -16.93
CA LYS A 167 13.89 11.02 -18.12
C LYS A 167 13.67 12.02 -19.24
N LEU A 168 13.83 13.32 -18.95
CA LEU A 168 13.74 14.41 -19.91
C LEU A 168 15.11 14.80 -20.50
N LYS A 169 16.19 14.21 -19.99
CA LYS A 169 17.54 14.25 -20.57
C LYS A 169 17.78 13.02 -21.43
#